data_AF-A0A2S4HGD7-F1
#
_entry.id   AF-A0A2S4HGD7-F1
#
_cell.length_a   1.000
_cell.length_b   1.000
_cell.length_c   1.000
_cell.angle_alpha   90.00
_cell.angle_beta   90.00
_cell.angle_gamma   90.00
#
_symmetry.space_group_name_H-M   'P 1'
#
loop_
_entity.id
_entity.type
_entity.pdbx_description
1 polymer ?
#
loop_
_entity_poly.entity_id
_entity_poly.type
_entity_poly.pdbx_seq_one_letter_code
_entity_poly.pdbx_strand_id
1 'polypeptide(L)'
;MKITDAVIAVAKKFEYRADPDQWIDPWFVMREKNGKLHGDCDDFTISCLYRYLGFWKFIWQVCITHKAQIHRFKTVNGEFHVGGCVNGLWFDNYTRRALPKRQFYEETGHTYLKRYYVWHFGVKLVAGLFVR
;
A
#
# COMPACT_ATOMS: atom_id res chain seq x y z
N MET A 1 -12.10 7.05 11.35
CA MET A 1 -12.05 5.75 10.65
C MET A 1 -10.88 4.96 11.18
N LYS A 2 -11.00 3.64 11.37
CA LYS A 2 -9.87 2.78 11.73
C LYS A 2 -9.15 2.33 10.45
N ILE A 3 -7.87 1.97 10.54
CA ILE A 3 -7.12 1.44 9.38
C ILE A 3 -7.75 0.14 8.86
N THR A 4 -8.29 -0.69 9.76
CA THR A 4 -9.04 -1.91 9.43
C THR A 4 -10.19 -1.62 8.46
N ASP A 5 -10.98 -0.58 8.72
CA ASP A 5 -12.14 -0.22 7.90
C ASP A 5 -11.72 0.26 6.51
N ALA A 6 -10.60 1.00 6.45
CA ALA A 6 -10.04 1.48 5.20
C ALA A 6 -9.54 0.32 4.33
N VAL A 7 -8.80 -0.64 4.91
CA VAL A 7 -8.29 -1.82 4.21
C VAL A 7 -9.44 -2.67 3.68
N ILE A 8 -10.46 -2.95 4.50
CA ILE A 8 -11.64 -3.72 4.08
C ILE A 8 -12.39 -3.01 2.93
N ALA A 9 -12.55 -1.69 3.02
CA ALA A 9 -13.26 -0.93 2.00
C ALA A 9 -12.53 -0.93 0.64
N VAL A 10 -11.19 -0.83 0.65
CA VAL A 10 -10.38 -0.91 -0.57
C VAL A 10 -10.39 -2.35 -1.10
N ALA A 11 -10.13 -3.34 -0.24
CA ALA A 11 -10.09 -4.75 -0.58
C ALA A 11 -11.38 -5.26 -1.24
N LYS A 12 -12.55 -4.78 -0.81
CA LYS A 12 -13.85 -5.18 -1.38
C LYS A 12 -13.96 -4.87 -2.88
N LYS A 13 -13.31 -3.81 -3.33
CA LYS A 13 -13.36 -3.34 -4.73
C LYS A 13 -12.07 -3.65 -5.49
N PHE A 14 -11.03 -4.11 -4.80
CA PHE A 14 -9.70 -4.29 -5.36
C PHE A 14 -9.63 -5.45 -6.34
N GLU A 15 -9.03 -5.19 -7.50
CA GLU A 15 -8.71 -6.16 -8.53
C GLU A 15 -7.26 -5.95 -8.96
N TYR A 16 -6.45 -6.98 -8.77
CA TYR A 16 -5.02 -6.90 -9.04
C TYR A 16 -4.79 -6.71 -10.54
N ARG A 17 -3.98 -5.71 -10.86
CA ARG A 17 -3.49 -5.47 -12.21
C ARG A 17 -2.01 -5.14 -12.10
N ALA A 18 -1.17 -6.02 -12.64
CA ALA A 18 0.26 -5.72 -12.76
C ALA A 18 0.44 -4.54 -13.72
N ASP A 19 1.37 -3.66 -13.38
CA ASP A 19 1.72 -2.57 -14.28
C ASP A 19 2.42 -3.10 -15.54
N PRO A 20 2.15 -2.49 -16.71
CA PRO A 20 2.97 -2.71 -17.89
C PRO A 20 4.43 -2.42 -17.57
N ASP A 21 5.35 -3.16 -18.18
CA ASP A 21 6.79 -2.90 -18.02
C ASP A 21 7.10 -1.45 -18.44
N GLN A 22 7.40 -0.62 -17.45
CA GLN A 22 7.60 0.82 -17.59
C GLN A 22 8.89 1.21 -16.88
N TRP A 23 9.58 2.22 -17.42
CA TRP A 23 10.84 2.69 -16.85
C TRP A 23 10.67 3.27 -15.43
N ILE A 24 9.48 3.81 -15.14
CA ILE A 24 9.09 4.28 -13.81
C ILE A 24 7.77 3.61 -13.48
N ASP A 25 7.80 2.81 -12.42
CA ASP A 25 6.67 2.16 -11.77
C ASP A 25 5.89 3.20 -10.94
N PRO A 26 4.76 3.74 -11.46
CA PRO A 26 4.08 4.89 -10.88
C PRO A 26 3.14 4.46 -9.77
N TRP A 27 3.25 5.12 -8.61
CA TRP A 27 2.49 4.76 -7.42
C TRP A 27 1.30 5.72 -7.25
N PHE A 28 0.07 5.23 -7.12
CA PHE A 28 -1.09 6.12 -7.07
C PHE A 28 -2.22 5.70 -6.10
N VAL A 29 -3.08 6.67 -5.81
CA VAL A 29 -4.36 6.40 -5.14
C VAL A 29 -5.34 5.92 -6.20
N MET A 30 -5.72 4.64 -6.13
CA MET A 30 -6.64 4.02 -7.07
C MET A 30 -7.96 4.79 -7.13
N ARG A 31 -8.52 4.89 -8.34
CA ARG A 31 -9.84 5.46 -8.59
C ARG A 31 -10.80 4.39 -9.02
N GLU A 32 -12.03 4.52 -8.57
CA GLU A 32 -13.07 3.56 -8.90
C GLU A 32 -13.49 3.72 -10.36
N LYS A 33 -13.42 2.61 -11.10
CA LYS A 33 -13.90 2.49 -12.48
C LYS A 33 -14.78 1.26 -12.55
N ASN A 34 -16.03 1.42 -12.99
CA ASN A 34 -17.02 0.32 -13.08
C ASN A 34 -17.19 -0.47 -11.77
N GLY A 35 -17.14 0.20 -10.61
CA GLY A 35 -17.27 -0.45 -9.31
C GLY A 35 -16.00 -1.12 -8.77
N LYS A 36 -14.88 -1.05 -9.50
CA LYS A 36 -13.62 -1.71 -9.20
C LYS A 36 -12.48 -0.70 -9.00
N LEU A 37 -11.51 -1.09 -8.17
CA LEU A 37 -10.24 -0.40 -7.98
C LEU A 37 -9.15 -1.28 -8.57
N HIS A 38 -8.52 -0.82 -9.65
CA HIS A 38 -7.44 -1.53 -10.31
C HIS A 38 -6.10 -0.92 -9.92
N GLY A 39 -5.14 -1.78 -9.61
CA GLY A 39 -3.79 -1.42 -9.24
C GLY A 39 -3.03 -2.64 -8.72
N ASP A 40 -1.83 -2.40 -8.23
CA ASP A 40 -0.90 -3.43 -7.79
C ASP A 40 -0.78 -3.47 -6.23
N CYS A 41 0.33 -4.00 -5.70
CA CYS A 41 0.57 -4.05 -4.25
C CYS A 41 0.82 -2.68 -3.59
N ASP A 42 1.49 -1.75 -4.27
CA ASP A 42 1.79 -0.44 -3.70
C ASP A 42 0.62 0.52 -3.86
N ASP A 43 -0.10 0.47 -4.98
CA ASP A 43 -1.36 1.19 -5.17
C ASP A 43 -2.39 0.83 -4.11
N PHE A 44 -2.51 -0.48 -3.80
CA PHE A 44 -3.36 -0.96 -2.73
C PHE A 44 -2.97 -0.33 -1.39
N THR A 45 -1.68 -0.38 -1.07
CA THR A 45 -1.15 0.14 0.19
C THR A 45 -1.38 1.65 0.32
N ILE A 46 -1.06 2.42 -0.73
CA ILE A 46 -1.25 3.86 -0.77
C ILE A 46 -2.73 4.22 -0.69
N SER A 47 -3.59 3.51 -1.40
CA SER A 47 -5.04 3.75 -1.37
C SER A 47 -5.63 3.50 0.01
N CYS A 48 -5.19 2.44 0.71
CA CYS A 48 -5.61 2.17 2.08
C CYS A 48 -5.18 3.29 3.04
N LEU A 49 -3.92 3.72 2.96
CA LEU A 49 -3.38 4.81 3.78
C LEU A 49 -4.07 6.14 3.48
N TYR A 50 -4.26 6.47 2.21
CA TYR A 50 -4.93 7.69 1.78
C TYR A 50 -6.38 7.72 2.23
N ARG A 51 -7.11 6.60 2.08
CA ARG A 51 -8.48 6.48 2.56
C ARG A 51 -8.53 6.69 4.08
N TYR A 52 -7.64 6.06 4.85
CA TYR A 52 -7.57 6.20 6.31
C TYR A 52 -7.27 7.63 6.77
N LEU A 53 -6.33 8.32 6.11
CA LEU A 53 -5.77 9.59 6.58
C LEU A 53 -6.41 10.82 5.93
N GLY A 54 -6.80 10.73 4.66
CA GLY A 54 -7.01 11.89 3.80
C GLY A 54 -5.68 12.58 3.43
N PHE A 55 -5.74 13.53 2.49
CA PHE A 55 -4.53 14.12 1.88
C PHE A 55 -3.54 14.71 2.89
N TRP A 56 -3.96 15.68 3.73
CA TRP A 56 -3.04 16.37 4.62
C TRP A 56 -2.40 15.45 5.68
N LYS A 57 -3.20 14.55 6.27
CA LYS A 57 -2.66 13.59 7.24
C LYS A 57 -1.83 12.51 6.56
N PHE A 58 -2.09 12.17 5.30
CA PHE A 58 -1.24 11.26 4.54
C PHE A 58 0.17 11.86 4.40
N ILE A 59 0.28 13.09 3.90
CA ILE A 59 1.56 13.78 3.79
C ILE A 59 2.24 13.88 5.16
N TRP A 60 1.51 14.33 6.18
CA TRP A 60 2.07 14.48 7.51
C TRP A 60 2.53 13.15 8.14
N GLN A 61 1.70 12.11 8.11
CA GLN A 61 1.97 10.88 8.85
C GLN A 61 2.82 9.86 8.09
N VAL A 62 2.76 9.85 6.75
CA VAL A 62 3.55 8.94 5.92
C VAL A 62 4.92 9.55 5.64
N CYS A 63 4.95 10.80 5.18
CA CYS A 63 6.17 11.42 4.69
C CYS A 63 7.01 12.08 5.79
N ILE A 64 6.39 12.62 6.85
CA ILE A 64 7.08 13.44 7.86
C ILE A 64 7.21 12.70 9.20
N THR A 65 6.09 12.43 9.89
CA THR A 65 6.13 11.85 11.25
C THR A 65 6.24 10.34 11.26
N HIS A 66 6.12 9.68 10.10
CA HIS A 66 6.40 8.26 9.98
C HIS A 66 5.53 7.34 10.86
N LYS A 67 4.32 7.81 11.22
CA LYS A 67 3.30 7.10 12.02
C LYS A 67 2.50 6.10 11.18
N ALA A 68 2.35 6.41 9.89
CA ALA A 68 1.91 5.48 8.87
C ALA A 68 3.13 5.10 8.02
N GLN A 69 3.34 3.82 7.81
CA GLN A 69 4.59 3.31 7.27
C GLN A 69 4.33 2.44 6.06
N ILE A 70 5.21 2.52 5.07
CA ILE A 70 5.23 1.64 3.91
C ILE A 70 6.49 0.79 4.01
N HIS A 71 6.35 -0.50 3.74
CA HIS A 71 7.40 -1.49 3.91
C HIS A 71 7.53 -2.33 2.65
N ARG A 72 8.76 -2.74 2.36
CA ARG A 72 9.10 -3.67 1.30
C ARG A 72 9.36 -5.06 1.89
N PHE A 73 8.81 -6.06 1.23
CA PHE A 73 8.97 -7.47 1.57
C PHE A 73 9.43 -8.26 0.35
N LYS A 74 9.81 -9.51 0.60
CA LYS A 74 9.95 -10.55 -0.39
C LYS A 74 8.83 -11.57 -0.18
N THR A 75 8.07 -11.88 -1.22
CA THR A 75 7.01 -12.91 -1.16
C THR A 75 7.63 -14.30 -1.02
N VAL A 76 6.81 -15.30 -0.69
CA VAL A 76 7.23 -16.72 -0.68
C VAL A 76 7.75 -17.19 -2.03
N ASN A 77 7.31 -16.57 -3.12
CA ASN A 77 7.76 -16.84 -4.49
C ASN A 77 9.02 -16.05 -4.86
N GLY A 78 9.56 -15.26 -3.95
CA GLY A 78 10.78 -14.48 -4.16
C GLY A 78 10.59 -13.12 -4.83
N GLU A 79 9.35 -12.71 -5.12
CA GLU A 79 9.03 -11.43 -5.75
C GLU A 79 9.07 -10.28 -4.73
N PHE A 80 9.28 -9.05 -5.21
CA PHE A 80 9.18 -7.88 -4.34
C PHE A 80 7.72 -7.52 -4.07
N HIS A 81 7.46 -7.08 -2.84
CA HIS A 81 6.12 -6.75 -2.41
C HIS A 81 6.09 -5.51 -1.52
N VAL A 82 4.96 -4.79 -1.53
CA VAL A 82 4.74 -3.59 -0.74
C VAL A 82 3.53 -3.77 0.16
N GLY A 83 3.69 -3.38 1.43
CA GLY A 83 2.62 -3.41 2.42
C GLY A 83 2.72 -2.22 3.38
N GLY A 84 1.63 -1.95 4.08
CA GLY A 84 1.52 -0.84 5.02
C GLY A 84 1.55 -1.29 6.48
N CYS A 85 1.93 -0.37 7.37
CA CYS A 85 1.82 -0.54 8.82
C CYS A 85 1.38 0.75 9.50
N VAL A 86 0.33 0.67 10.34
CA VAL A 86 -0.19 1.78 11.14
C VAL A 86 -0.53 1.25 12.53
N ASN A 87 -0.01 1.89 13.58
CA ASN A 87 -0.28 1.51 14.97
C ASN A 87 -0.06 0.01 15.26
N GLY A 88 0.98 -0.60 14.67
CA GLY A 88 1.32 -2.00 14.85
C GLY A 88 0.47 -3.00 14.04
N LEU A 89 -0.49 -2.51 13.26
CA LEU A 89 -1.29 -3.32 12.33
C LEU A 89 -0.69 -3.26 10.93
N TRP A 90 -0.39 -4.43 10.37
CA TRP A 90 0.22 -4.65 9.06
C TRP A 90 -0.84 -5.10 8.06
N PHE A 91 -0.73 -4.66 6.82
CA PHE A 91 -1.69 -4.99 5.77
C PHE A 91 -1.04 -4.95 4.38
N ASP A 92 -1.61 -5.72 3.47
CA ASP A 92 -1.26 -5.77 2.06
C ASP A 92 -2.46 -6.27 1.22
N ASN A 93 -2.27 -6.41 -0.09
CA ASN A 93 -3.29 -6.94 -1.00
C ASN A 93 -3.40 -8.48 -1.00
N TYR A 94 -2.47 -9.20 -0.36
CA TYR A 94 -2.53 -10.66 -0.19
C TYR A 94 -3.52 -11.04 0.93
N THR A 95 -3.31 -10.48 2.12
CA THR A 95 -4.15 -10.71 3.31
C THR A 95 -5.47 -9.96 3.23
N ARG A 96 -5.49 -8.82 2.53
CA ARG A 96 -6.65 -7.91 2.39
C ARG A 96 -7.25 -7.48 3.73
N ARG A 97 -6.45 -7.52 4.80
CA ARG A 97 -6.84 -7.28 6.19
C ARG A 97 -5.70 -6.58 6.92
N ALA A 98 -6.04 -5.86 7.98
CA ALA A 98 -5.05 -5.29 8.89
C ALA A 98 -4.87 -6.22 10.09
N LEU A 99 -3.67 -6.79 10.23
CA LEU A 99 -3.35 -7.86 11.16
C LEU A 99 -2.20 -7.46 12.10
N PRO A 100 -2.14 -8.00 13.33
CA PRO A 100 -0.95 -7.90 14.15
C PRO A 100 0.28 -8.48 13.42
N LYS A 101 1.45 -7.88 13.66
CA LYS A 101 2.71 -8.22 12.98
C LYS A 101 2.97 -9.73 12.85
N ARG A 102 2.82 -10.48 13.95
CA ARG A 102 3.08 -11.93 13.97
C ARG A 102 2.14 -12.68 13.03
N GLN A 103 0.84 -12.44 13.15
CA GLN A 103 -0.18 -13.06 12.30
C GLN A 103 0.01 -12.70 10.83
N PHE A 104 0.38 -11.45 10.53
CA PHE A 104 0.68 -11.01 9.17
C PHE A 104 1.78 -11.87 8.52
N TYR A 105 2.90 -12.11 9.22
CA TYR A 105 3.97 -12.94 8.68
C TYR A 105 3.62 -14.43 8.63
N GLU A 106 2.88 -14.93 9.62
CA GLU A 106 2.43 -16.34 9.63
C GLU A 106 1.48 -16.63 8.45
N GLU A 107 0.57 -15.71 8.11
CA GLU A 107 -0.37 -15.88 7.01
C GLU A 107 0.27 -15.67 5.62
N THR A 108 1.22 -14.74 5.51
CA THR A 108 1.81 -14.39 4.20
C THR A 108 3.08 -15.16 3.88
N GLY A 109 3.82 -15.62 4.89
CA GLY A 109 5.19 -16.11 4.72
C GLY A 109 6.18 -15.04 4.21
N HIS A 110 5.81 -13.75 4.24
CA HIS A 110 6.63 -12.68 3.71
C HIS A 110 7.92 -12.49 4.51
N THR A 111 9.03 -12.28 3.81
CA THR A 111 10.30 -11.86 4.45
C THR A 111 10.40 -10.35 4.43
N TYR A 112 10.52 -9.72 5.60
CA TYR A 112 10.75 -8.29 5.69
C TYR A 112 12.12 -7.90 5.11
N LEU A 113 12.15 -6.88 4.24
CA LEU A 113 13.39 -6.37 3.66
C LEU A 113 13.76 -5.02 4.26
N LYS A 114 12.92 -4.01 4.03
CA LYS A 114 13.20 -2.65 4.48
C LYS A 114 11.95 -1.81 4.57
N ARG A 115 12.05 -0.74 5.34
CA ARG A 115 11.07 0.34 5.35
C ARG A 115 11.31 1.31 4.19
N TYR A 116 10.25 1.79 3.58
CA TYR A 116 10.30 2.91 2.66
C TYR A 116 10.12 4.26 3.37
N TYR A 117 10.96 5.22 2.96
CA TYR A 117 10.88 6.64 3.34
C TYR A 117 10.52 7.46 2.12
N VAL A 118 10.04 8.70 2.29
CA VAL A 118 9.54 9.54 1.19
C VAL A 118 10.52 9.66 0.02
N TRP A 119 11.83 9.71 0.26
CA TRP A 119 12.84 9.78 -0.81
C TRP A 119 12.92 8.50 -1.67
N HIS A 120 12.42 7.37 -1.18
CA HIS A 120 12.37 6.12 -1.95
C HIS A 120 11.20 6.07 -2.95
N PHE A 121 10.05 6.67 -2.60
CA PHE A 121 8.80 6.53 -3.37
C PHE A 121 8.18 7.87 -3.79
N GLY A 122 8.75 9.00 -3.37
CA GLY A 122 8.18 10.33 -3.63
C GLY A 122 8.11 10.64 -5.12
N VAL A 123 9.15 10.29 -5.89
CA VAL A 123 9.15 10.43 -7.36
C VAL A 123 8.05 9.57 -7.98
N LYS A 124 7.86 8.34 -7.50
CA LYS A 124 6.80 7.44 -7.97
C LYS A 124 5.39 7.98 -7.68
N LEU A 125 5.18 8.54 -6.49
CA LEU A 125 3.92 9.19 -6.11
C LEU A 125 3.63 10.42 -6.99
N VAL A 126 4.65 11.25 -7.25
CA VAL A 126 4.50 12.41 -8.12
C VAL A 126 4.16 11.96 -9.54
N ALA A 127 4.84 10.93 -10.07
CA ALA A 127 4.53 10.35 -11.37
C ALA A 127 3.08 9.83 -11.42
N GLY A 128 2.63 9.12 -10.38
CA GLY A 128 1.25 8.60 -10.28
C GLY A 128 0.16 9.68 -10.28
N LEU A 129 0.47 10.95 -10.00
CA LEU A 129 -0.49 12.05 -10.16
C LEU A 129 -0.85 12.33 -11.63
N PHE A 130 0.01 11.90 -12.57
CA PHE A 130 -0.09 12.17 -14.01
C PHE A 130 -0.51 10.95 -14.84
N VAL A 131 -0.53 9.74 -14.27
CA VAL A 131 -1.01 8.50 -14.94
C VAL A 131 -2.55 8.45 -14.99
N ARG A 132 -3.18 9.61 -15.16
CA ARG A 132 -4.64 9.79 -15.11
C ARG A 132 -5.35 9.21 -16.34
#